data_AF-A0A6J4QPL6-F1
#
_entry.id   AF-A0A6J4QPL6-F1
#
_cell.length_a   1.000
_cell.length_b   1.000
_cell.length_c   1.000
_cell.angle_alpha   90.00
_cell.angle_beta   90.00
_cell.angle_gamma   90.00
#
_symmetry.space_group_name_H-M   'P 1'
#
loop_
_entity.id
_entity.type
_entity.pdbx_description
1 polymer ?
#
loop_
_entity_poly.entity_id
_entity_poly.type
_entity_poly.pdbx_seq_one_letter_code
_entity_poly.pdbx_strand_id
1 'polypeptide(L)' 'MGAEDFAYFLERVPGAFVWLGVGEDVSGLHTPRFAFDEKILPRGSALLTALALG' A
#
# COMPACT_ATOMS: atom_id res chain seq x y z
N MET A 1 -4.54 -1.02 -14.52
CA MET A 1 -5.14 -1.89 -13.49
C MET A 1 -4.30 -3.15 -13.40
N GLY A 2 -3.83 -3.49 -12.20
CA GLY A 2 -3.04 -4.71 -11.94
C GLY A 2 -3.88 -5.78 -11.25
N ALA A 3 -3.34 -6.99 -11.16
CA ALA A 3 -3.88 -8.06 -10.31
C ALA A 3 -3.04 -8.14 -9.02
N GLU A 4 -3.68 -8.49 -7.91
CA GLU A 4 -3.05 -8.63 -6.60
C GLU A 4 -3.60 -9.87 -5.91
N ASP A 5 -2.73 -10.74 -5.42
CA ASP A 5 -3.15 -12.04 -4.86
C ASP A 5 -3.78 -11.90 -3.46
N PHE A 6 -3.66 -10.71 -2.86
CA PHE A 6 -4.33 -10.38 -1.59
C PHE A 6 -5.85 -10.61 -1.64
N ALA A 7 -6.45 -10.54 -2.82
CA ALA A 7 -7.87 -10.83 -3.04
C ALA A 7 -8.29 -12.23 -2.55
N TYR A 8 -7.41 -13.24 -2.63
CA TYR A 8 -7.71 -14.59 -2.13
C TYR A 8 -7.87 -14.65 -0.61
N PHE A 9 -7.21 -13.77 0.15
CA PHE A 9 -7.46 -13.67 1.59
C PHE A 9 -8.84 -13.06 1.87
N LEU A 10 -9.23 -12.05 1.09
CA LEU A 10 -10.52 -11.37 1.22
C LEU A 10 -11.71 -12.27 0.87
N GLU A 11 -11.51 -13.34 0.10
CA GLU A 11 -12.52 -14.39 -0.10
C GLU A 11 -12.78 -15.23 1.15
N ARG A 12 -11.83 -15.28 2.09
CA ARG A 12 -11.87 -16.19 3.25
C ARG A 12 -12.21 -15.50 4.55
N VAL A 13 -11.76 -14.26 4.72
CA VAL A 13 -11.98 -13.47 5.94
C VAL A 13 -12.28 -12.02 5.59
N PRO A 14 -13.08 -11.31 6.40
CA PRO A 14 -13.22 -9.86 6.26
C PRO A 14 -11.85 -9.19 6.34
N GLY A 15 -11.55 -8.33 5.39
CA GLY A 15 -10.28 -7.60 5.34
C GLY A 15 -10.38 -6.36 4.45
N ALA A 16 -9.31 -5.58 4.42
CA ALA A 16 -9.22 -4.36 3.63
C ALA A 16 -7.84 -4.28 2.96
N PHE A 17 -7.85 -3.75 1.73
CA PHE A 17 -6.65 -3.37 0.99
C PHE A 17 -6.76 -1.89 0.66
N VAL A 18 -5.67 -1.13 0.85
CA VAL A 18 -5.67 0.32 0.67
C VAL A 18 -4.46 0.77 -0.15
N TRP A 19 -4.64 1.84 -0.91
CA TRP A 19 -3.53 2.54 -1.54
C TRP A 19 -2.96 3.58 -0.58
N LEU A 20 -1.65 3.53 -0.37
CA LEU A 20 -0.91 4.56 0.35
C LEU A 20 -0.16 5.40 -0.68
N GLY A 21 -0.44 6.71 -0.72
CA GLY A 21 0.23 7.62 -1.65
C GLY A 21 1.73 7.72 -1.34
N VAL A 22 2.58 7.63 -2.37
CA VAL A 22 4.04 7.56 -2.21
C VAL A 22 4.79 8.81 -2.71
N GLY A 23 4.06 9.88 -3.00
CA GLY A 23 4.59 11.16 -3.49
C GLY A 23 3.93 11.64 -4.78
N GLU A 24 4.16 12.91 -5.11
CA GLU A 24 3.80 13.51 -6.40
C GLU A 24 4.87 13.17 -7.46
N ASP A 25 4.48 13.13 -8.74
CA ASP A 25 5.38 12.86 -9.88
C ASP A 25 6.19 11.54 -9.78
N VAL A 26 5.65 10.55 -9.07
CA VAL A 26 6.25 9.20 -8.98
C VAL A 26 5.85 8.37 -10.21
N SER A 27 6.84 7.76 -10.86
CA SER A 27 6.57 6.82 -11.96
C SER A 27 5.69 5.66 -11.49
N GLY A 28 4.91 5.06 -12.38
CA GLY A 28 4.13 3.88 -12.05
C GLY A 28 4.97 2.67 -11.63
N LEU A 29 4.31 1.70 -10.98
CA LEU A 29 4.86 0.38 -10.71
C LEU A 29 5.32 -0.31 -12.01
N HIS A 30 6.25 -1.24 -11.90
CA HIS A 30 6.85 -1.99 -13.03
C HIS A 30 7.64 -1.15 -14.04
N THR A 31 7.96 0.10 -13.71
CA THR A 31 8.95 0.86 -14.48
C THR A 31 10.32 0.69 -13.85
N PRO A 32 11.42 0.69 -14.63
CA PRO A 32 12.75 0.54 -14.04
C PRO A 32 13.31 1.89 -13.57
N ARG A 33 12.43 2.90 -13.40
CA ARG A 33 12.70 4.24 -12.85
C ARG A 33 11.97 4.42 -11.51
N PHE A 34 11.23 3.41 -11.06
CA PHE A 34 10.43 3.49 -9.86
C PHE A 34 11.29 3.84 -8.64
N ALA A 35 11.00 5.00 -8.07
CA ALA A 35 11.57 5.53 -6.84
C ALA A 35 10.49 6.43 -6.22
N PHE A 36 10.36 6.39 -4.89
CA PHE A 36 9.28 7.08 -4.18
C PHE A 36 9.79 7.84 -2.96
N ASP A 37 8.97 8.72 -2.37
CA ASP A 37 9.36 9.50 -1.20
C ASP A 37 9.32 8.66 0.08
N GLU A 38 10.49 8.27 0.58
CA GLU A 38 10.64 7.45 1.80
C GLU A 38 10.10 8.11 3.07
N LYS A 39 9.81 9.43 3.06
CA LYS A 39 9.09 10.10 4.16
C LYS A 39 7.70 9.52 4.40
N ILE A 40 7.17 8.71 3.49
CA ILE A 40 5.92 7.98 3.68
C ILE A 40 6.04 6.81 4.67
N LEU A 41 7.23 6.21 4.81
CA LEU A 41 7.40 4.96 5.57
C LEU A 41 6.89 5.06 7.02
N PRO A 42 7.20 6.11 7.81
CA PRO A 42 6.68 6.23 9.17
C PRO A 42 5.15 6.35 9.21
N ARG A 43 4.53 7.01 8.22
CA ARG A 43 3.07 7.14 8.15
C ARG A 43 2.41 5.83 7.77
N GLY A 44 3.00 5.05 6.86
CA GLY A 44 2.52 3.71 6.52
C GLY A 44 2.54 2.76 7.72
N SER A 45 3.63 2.76 8.49
CA SER A 45 3.71 1.98 9.74
C SER A 45 2.69 2.43 10.78
N ALA A 46 2.48 3.75 10.92
CA ALA A 46 1.49 4.29 11.84
C ALA A 46 0.05 3.93 11.43
N LEU A 47 -0.27 3.93 10.13
CA LEU A 47 -1.57 3.49 9.61
C LEU A 47 -1.87 2.04 9.99
N LEU A 48 -0.94 1.12 9.74
CA LEU A 48 -1.11 -0.29 10.10
C LEU A 48 -1.24 -0.48 11.61
N THR A 49 -0.45 0.26 12.39
CA THR A 49 -0.52 0.23 13.86
C THR A 49 -1.87 0.72 14.36
N ALA A 50 -2.37 1.83 13.83
CA ALA A 50 -3.67 2.38 14.19
C ALA A 50 -4.82 1.44 13.84
N LEU A 51 -4.76 0.77 12.68
CA LEU A 51 -5.75 -0.23 12.28
C LEU A 51 -5.73 -1.49 13.15
N ALA A 52 -4.57 -1.87 13.67
CA ALA A 52 -4.43 -3.05 14.52
C ALA A 52 -4.82 -2.80 16.00
N LEU A 53 -4.67 -1.55 16.48
CA LEU A 53 -4.92 -1.18 17.87
C LEU A 53 -6.30 -0.52 18.10
N GLY A 54 -6.95 -0.04 17.05
CA GLY A 54 -8.31 0.53 17.11
C GLY A 54 -9.38 -0.53 17.10
#